data_AF-A0A800M7R9-F1
#
_entry.id   AF-A0A800M7R9-F1
#
_cell.length_a   1.000
_cell.length_b   1.000
_cell.length_c   1.000
_cell.angle_alpha   90.00
_cell.angle_beta   90.00
_cell.angle_gamma   90.00
#
_symmetry.space_group_name_H-M   'P 1'
#
loop_
_entity.id
_entity.type
_entity.pdbx_description
1 polymer ?
#
loop_
_entity_poly.entity_id
_entity_poly.type
_entity_poly.pdbx_seq_one_letter_code
_entity_poly.pdbx_strand_id
1 'polypeptide(L)'
;ERIWNALQKFCERDTETFIDYYNNPLLCFVTEAWLGPFFQMTSQVNIVKPGGQAQKPHRDYHLGFQENSLVSEYPISAQILSQFLTLQESVAHTDMDISSGSTMMLPFSHQYPLGYMAWRDSKFIEYFQ
;
A
#
# COMPACT_ATOMS: atom_id res chain seq x y z
N GLU A 1 12.68 7.40 1.12
CA GLU A 1 12.70 8.06 -0.22
C GLU A 1 12.06 7.10 -1.21
N ARG A 2 11.30 7.59 -2.20
CA ARG A 2 10.53 6.76 -3.13
C ARG A 2 11.03 6.94 -4.55
N ILE A 3 11.22 5.83 -5.26
CA ILE A 3 11.45 5.88 -6.71
C ILE A 3 10.08 5.88 -7.37
N TRP A 4 9.67 7.04 -7.88
CA TRP A 4 8.42 7.17 -8.64
C TRP A 4 8.53 6.52 -10.02
N ASN A 5 7.43 5.92 -10.47
CA ASN A 5 7.32 5.19 -11.72
C ASN A 5 8.36 4.05 -11.83
N ALA A 6 8.55 3.30 -10.74
CA ALA A 6 9.56 2.25 -10.69
C ALA A 6 9.30 1.14 -11.71
N LEU A 7 8.03 0.77 -11.95
CA LEU A 7 7.65 -0.25 -12.93
C LEU A 7 8.23 0.03 -14.33
N GLN A 8 7.94 1.21 -14.90
CA GLN A 8 8.42 1.60 -16.22
C GLN A 8 9.95 1.69 -16.23
N LYS A 9 10.53 2.38 -15.25
CA LYS A 9 11.99 2.56 -15.16
C LYS A 9 12.73 1.23 -15.07
N PHE A 10 12.16 0.24 -14.40
CA PHE A 10 12.72 -1.09 -14.31
C PHE A 10 12.68 -1.79 -15.67
N CYS A 11 11.52 -1.80 -16.33
CA CYS A 11 11.37 -2.37 -17.68
C CYS A 11 12.34 -1.76 -18.71
N GLU A 12 12.52 -0.44 -18.67
CA GLU A 12 13.42 0.30 -19.56
C GLU A 12 14.90 0.02 -19.28
N ARG A 13 15.25 -0.23 -18.01
CA ARG A 13 16.63 -0.44 -17.58
C ARG A 13 17.10 -1.88 -17.79
N ASP A 14 16.24 -2.84 -17.50
CA ASP A 14 16.55 -4.26 -17.57
C ASP A 14 15.27 -5.07 -17.84
N THR A 15 15.00 -5.30 -19.13
CA THR A 15 13.77 -5.94 -19.57
C THR A 15 13.71 -7.42 -19.21
N GLU A 16 14.83 -8.14 -19.22
CA GLU A 16 14.85 -9.57 -18.91
C GLU A 16 14.53 -9.80 -17.43
N THR A 17 15.22 -9.10 -16.53
CA THR A 17 14.91 -9.19 -15.09
C THR A 17 13.51 -8.66 -14.77
N PHE A 18 13.02 -7.64 -15.50
CA PHE A 18 11.64 -7.17 -15.36
C PHE A 18 10.62 -8.26 -15.68
N ILE A 19 10.79 -8.96 -16.79
CA ILE A 19 9.90 -10.06 -17.21
C ILE A 19 9.94 -11.16 -16.15
N ASP A 20 11.13 -11.59 -15.73
CA ASP A 20 11.28 -12.66 -14.72
C ASP A 20 10.62 -12.28 -13.39
N TYR A 21 10.74 -11.02 -12.98
CA TYR A 21 10.18 -10.53 -11.72
C TYR A 21 8.64 -10.48 -11.76
N TYR A 22 8.04 -9.93 -12.82
CA TYR A 22 6.59 -9.75 -12.90
C TYR A 22 5.83 -10.94 -13.49
N ASN A 23 6.52 -11.87 -14.17
CA ASN A 23 5.95 -13.16 -14.57
C ASN A 23 5.95 -14.18 -13.42
N ASN A 24 5.96 -13.71 -12.17
CA ASN A 24 5.91 -14.56 -10.99
C ASN A 24 4.49 -15.15 -10.82
N PRO A 25 4.33 -16.48 -10.93
CA PRO A 25 3.00 -17.11 -10.88
C PRO A 25 2.31 -16.95 -9.52
N LEU A 26 3.06 -16.80 -8.43
CA LEU A 26 2.48 -16.59 -7.10
C LEU A 26 1.83 -15.21 -7.00
N LEU A 27 2.50 -14.15 -7.47
CA LEU A 27 1.93 -12.80 -7.48
C LEU A 27 0.67 -12.75 -8.36
N CYS A 28 0.72 -13.40 -9.52
CA CYS A 28 -0.44 -13.51 -10.40
C CYS A 28 -1.62 -14.21 -9.71
N PHE A 29 -1.37 -15.36 -9.08
CA PHE A 29 -2.41 -16.14 -8.41
C PHE A 29 -3.08 -15.38 -7.26
N VAL A 30 -2.29 -14.75 -6.37
CA VAL A 30 -2.83 -13.99 -5.24
C VAL A 30 -3.62 -12.78 -5.71
N THR A 31 -3.11 -12.06 -6.72
CA THR A 31 -3.80 -10.89 -7.27
C THR A 31 -5.10 -11.26 -7.97
N GLU A 32 -5.10 -12.32 -8.79
CA GLU A 32 -6.30 -12.80 -9.47
C GLU A 32 -7.36 -13.32 -8.48
N ALA A 33 -6.94 -13.99 -7.41
CA ALA A 33 -7.85 -14.45 -6.36
C ALA A 33 -8.55 -13.29 -5.63
N TRP A 34 -7.90 -12.12 -5.53
CA TRP A 34 -8.45 -10.94 -4.88
C TRP A 34 -9.26 -10.03 -5.83
N LEU A 35 -8.69 -9.68 -6.98
CA LEU A 35 -9.23 -8.70 -7.92
C LEU A 35 -10.02 -9.32 -9.09
N GLY A 36 -9.88 -10.62 -9.30
CA GLY A 36 -10.37 -11.31 -10.48
C GLY A 36 -9.42 -11.21 -11.68
N PRO A 37 -9.83 -11.76 -12.83
CA PRO A 37 -9.01 -11.78 -14.04
C PRO A 37 -8.81 -10.36 -14.61
N PHE A 38 -7.78 -10.21 -15.45
CA PHE A 38 -7.44 -8.96 -16.13
C PHE A 38 -7.05 -7.80 -15.21
N PHE A 39 -6.55 -8.11 -14.01
CA PHE A 39 -5.93 -7.11 -13.15
C PHE A 39 -4.77 -6.39 -13.87
N GLN A 40 -4.51 -5.16 -13.45
CA GLN A 40 -3.34 -4.40 -13.90
C GLN A 40 -2.43 -4.15 -12.71
N MET A 41 -1.13 -4.15 -12.96
CA MET A 41 -0.13 -3.94 -11.92
C MET A 41 0.62 -2.63 -12.14
N THR A 42 0.85 -1.92 -11.04
CA THR A 42 1.87 -0.88 -10.95
C THR A 42 2.70 -1.12 -9.70
N SER A 43 3.95 -0.69 -9.72
CA SER A 43 4.86 -0.87 -8.60
C SER A 43 5.73 0.36 -8.38
N GLN A 44 6.09 0.55 -7.12
CA GLN A 44 6.91 1.64 -6.64
C GLN A 44 7.87 1.08 -5.61
N VAL A 45 9.08 1.64 -5.52
CA VAL A 45 10.08 1.19 -4.55
C VAL A 45 10.16 2.18 -3.40
N ASN A 46 9.97 1.67 -2.18
CA ASN A 46 10.14 2.42 -0.94
C ASN A 46 11.49 2.04 -0.31
N ILE A 47 12.33 3.04 -0.06
CA ILE A 47 13.62 2.86 0.63
C ILE A 47 13.49 3.40 2.04
N VAL A 48 13.66 2.52 3.03
CA VAL A 48 13.79 2.90 4.45
C VAL A 48 15.25 3.21 4.72
N LYS A 49 15.55 4.46 5.06
CA LYS A 49 16.91 4.92 5.36
C LYS A 49 17.13 4.95 6.87
N PRO A 50 18.35 4.65 7.35
CA PRO A 50 18.70 4.86 8.76
C PRO A 50 18.38 6.29 9.21
N GLY A 51 17.73 6.44 10.37
CA GLY A 51 17.29 7.73 10.90
C GLY A 51 16.08 8.36 10.19
N GLY A 52 15.46 7.64 9.24
CA GLY A 52 14.23 8.07 8.60
C GLY A 52 13.08 8.23 9.60
N GLN A 53 12.23 9.24 9.38
CA GLN A 53 11.04 9.46 10.21
C GLN A 53 9.95 8.44 9.86
N ALA A 54 9.27 7.94 10.89
CA ALA A 54 8.13 7.05 10.72
C ALA A 54 6.97 7.78 10.02
N GLN A 55 6.25 7.05 9.16
CA GLN A 55 5.04 7.58 8.55
C GLN A 55 3.89 7.55 9.54
N LYS A 56 2.95 8.49 9.40
CA LYS A 56 1.68 8.43 10.14
C LYS A 56 0.85 7.24 9.63
N PRO A 57 0.02 6.61 10.47
CA PRO A 57 -0.91 5.59 9.99
C PRO A 57 -1.81 6.15 8.90
N HIS A 58 -2.13 5.37 7.88
CA HIS A 58 -3.05 5.75 6.82
C HIS A 58 -3.56 4.51 6.07
N ARG A 59 -4.48 4.72 5.14
CA ARG A 59 -4.91 3.73 4.14
C ARG A 59 -4.54 4.25 2.77
N ASP A 60 -3.58 3.66 2.08
CA ASP A 60 -2.99 4.24 0.87
C ASP A 60 -4.03 4.61 -0.21
N TYR A 61 -4.65 3.61 -0.83
CA TYR A 61 -5.60 3.82 -1.93
C TYR A 61 -7.00 4.07 -1.36
N HIS A 62 -7.83 5.02 -1.83
CA HIS A 62 -7.54 6.12 -2.76
C HIS A 62 -7.51 7.50 -2.08
N LEU A 63 -7.78 7.56 -0.77
CA LEU A 63 -7.96 8.78 0.02
C LEU A 63 -6.94 8.95 1.15
N GLY A 64 -5.90 8.10 1.23
CA GLY A 64 -4.99 8.03 2.38
C GLY A 64 -4.29 9.32 2.78
N PHE A 65 -4.13 10.24 1.83
CA PHE A 65 -3.40 11.49 2.02
C PHE A 65 -4.31 12.73 1.87
N GLN A 66 -5.63 12.54 1.77
CA GLN A 66 -6.60 13.64 1.60
C GLN A 66 -7.06 14.20 2.95
N GLU A 67 -7.41 15.49 2.98
CA GLU A 67 -7.95 16.15 4.18
C GLU A 67 -9.33 15.62 4.57
N ASN A 68 -9.64 15.65 5.87
CA ASN A 68 -10.90 15.14 6.41
C ASN A 68 -12.14 15.80 5.78
N SER A 69 -12.07 17.10 5.43
CA SER A 69 -13.15 17.79 4.74
C SER A 69 -13.48 17.14 3.40
N LEU A 70 -12.45 16.84 2.60
CA LEU A 70 -12.63 16.18 1.29
C LEU A 70 -13.11 14.74 1.46
N VAL A 71 -12.52 13.97 2.39
CA VAL A 71 -12.94 12.58 2.63
C VAL A 71 -14.42 12.52 3.04
N SER A 72 -14.90 13.52 3.79
CA SER A 72 -16.30 13.58 4.22
C SER A 72 -17.32 13.82 3.10
N GLU A 73 -16.87 14.29 1.93
CA GLU A 73 -17.71 14.44 0.74
C GLU A 73 -18.01 13.10 0.05
N TYR A 74 -17.20 12.06 0.30
CA TYR A 74 -17.39 10.74 -0.29
C TYR A 74 -18.36 9.90 0.55
N PRO A 75 -19.41 9.30 -0.05
CA PRO A 75 -20.27 8.36 0.64
C PRO A 75 -19.47 7.19 1.23
N ILE A 76 -19.87 6.73 2.42
CA ILE A 76 -19.19 5.63 3.12
C ILE A 76 -19.12 4.36 2.26
N SER A 77 -20.14 4.10 1.42
CA SER A 77 -20.15 2.97 0.49
C SER A 77 -19.02 3.05 -0.54
N ALA A 78 -18.72 4.25 -1.07
CA ALA A 78 -17.61 4.45 -2.01
C ALA A 78 -16.26 4.25 -1.33
N GLN A 79 -16.11 4.75 -0.10
CA GLN A 79 -14.90 4.53 0.72
C GLN A 79 -14.69 3.04 1.04
N ILE A 80 -15.75 2.30 1.35
CA ILE A 80 -15.67 0.86 1.58
C ILE A 80 -15.32 0.13 0.28
N LEU A 81 -16.03 0.44 -0.81
CA LEU A 81 -15.84 -0.21 -2.10
C LEU A 81 -14.40 -0.09 -2.61
N SER A 82 -13.74 1.06 -2.41
CA SER A 82 -12.38 1.26 -2.93
C SER A 82 -11.34 0.29 -2.36
N GLN A 83 -11.60 -0.30 -1.19
CA GLN A 83 -10.72 -1.32 -0.60
C GLN A 83 -10.68 -2.62 -1.41
N PHE A 84 -11.73 -2.88 -2.21
CA PHE A 84 -11.84 -4.07 -3.04
C PHE A 84 -11.39 -3.83 -4.49
N LEU A 85 -11.04 -2.59 -4.85
CA LEU A 85 -10.58 -2.23 -6.20
C LEU A 85 -9.06 -2.39 -6.37
N THR A 86 -8.33 -2.54 -5.28
CA THR A 86 -6.88 -2.66 -5.29
C THR A 86 -6.41 -3.70 -4.29
N LEU A 87 -5.43 -4.51 -4.68
CA LEU A 87 -4.60 -5.27 -3.76
C LEU A 87 -3.24 -4.58 -3.68
N GLN A 88 -2.77 -4.28 -2.47
CA GLN A 88 -1.43 -3.75 -2.26
C GLN A 88 -0.56 -4.83 -1.64
N GLU A 89 0.54 -5.12 -2.32
CA GLU A 89 1.52 -6.13 -1.90
C GLU A 89 2.87 -5.47 -1.68
N SER A 90 3.68 -6.06 -0.80
CA SER A 90 5.06 -5.65 -0.57
C SER A 90 5.99 -6.85 -0.69
N VAL A 91 7.05 -6.68 -1.48
CA VAL A 91 8.16 -7.63 -1.57
C VAL A 91 9.37 -6.97 -0.93
N ALA A 92 9.92 -7.59 0.10
CA ALA A 92 11.17 -7.15 0.71
C ALA A 92 12.34 -7.64 -0.15
N HIS A 93 13.17 -6.73 -0.65
CA HIS A 93 14.40 -7.05 -1.41
C HIS A 93 15.64 -7.20 -0.52
N THR A 94 15.49 -6.92 0.77
CA THR A 94 16.50 -7.09 1.81
C THR A 94 15.82 -7.62 3.06
N ASP A 95 16.61 -8.11 4.02
CA ASP A 95 16.09 -8.41 5.35
C ASP A 95 15.50 -7.14 5.98
N MET A 96 14.30 -7.26 6.54
CA MET A 96 13.55 -6.16 7.15
C MET A 96 13.26 -6.52 8.62
N ASP A 97 14.28 -6.40 9.47
CA ASP A 97 14.10 -6.54 10.91
C ASP A 97 13.28 -5.38 11.51
N ILE A 98 12.80 -5.53 12.75
CA ILE A 98 11.99 -4.50 13.40
C ILE A 98 12.78 -3.18 13.52
N SER A 99 14.09 -3.25 13.82
CA SER A 99 14.96 -2.08 13.95
C SER A 99 15.16 -1.31 12.65
N SER A 100 14.94 -1.94 11.50
CA SER A 100 15.04 -1.33 10.18
C SER A 100 13.84 -0.43 9.85
N GLY A 101 12.79 -0.45 10.67
CA GLY A 101 11.55 0.29 10.42
C GLY A 101 10.61 -0.46 9.48
N SER A 102 10.45 -1.77 9.70
CA SER A 102 9.49 -2.61 8.97
C SER A 102 8.07 -2.04 9.03
N THR A 103 7.28 -2.23 7.95
CA THR A 103 5.89 -1.78 7.90
C THR A 103 5.05 -2.35 9.04
N MET A 104 4.37 -1.48 9.76
CA MET A 104 3.41 -1.85 10.78
C MET A 104 2.01 -1.90 10.17
N MET A 105 1.25 -2.95 10.45
CA MET A 105 -0.12 -3.14 9.97
C MET A 105 -1.05 -3.34 11.16
N LEU A 106 -2.19 -2.65 11.19
CA LEU A 106 -3.22 -2.90 12.20
C LEU A 106 -4.13 -4.04 11.71
N PRO A 107 -4.09 -5.24 12.32
CA PRO A 107 -4.87 -6.37 11.85
C PRO A 107 -6.37 -6.06 11.82
N PHE A 108 -7.05 -6.53 10.78
CA PHE A 108 -8.49 -6.34 10.55
C PHE A 108 -8.98 -4.87 10.43
N SER A 109 -8.08 -3.89 10.44
CA SER A 109 -8.45 -2.47 10.36
C SER A 109 -9.19 -2.08 9.08
N HIS A 110 -9.02 -2.83 7.99
CA HIS A 110 -9.78 -2.65 6.74
C HIS A 110 -11.30 -2.80 6.96
N GLN A 111 -11.71 -3.64 7.91
CA GLN A 111 -13.13 -3.86 8.23
C GLN A 111 -13.80 -2.67 8.91
N TYR A 112 -13.02 -1.69 9.41
CA TYR A 112 -13.57 -0.50 10.05
C TYR A 112 -14.07 0.51 8.99
N PRO A 113 -15.38 0.83 8.92
CA PRO A 113 -15.93 1.65 7.84
C PRO A 113 -15.33 3.07 7.74
N LEU A 114 -14.94 3.66 8.88
CA LEU A 114 -14.46 5.04 8.97
C LEU A 114 -12.94 5.17 8.91
N GLY A 115 -12.21 4.14 8.47
CA GLY A 115 -10.75 4.13 8.62
C GLY A 115 -9.98 5.19 7.81
N TYR A 116 -10.54 5.78 6.75
CA TYR A 116 -9.91 6.96 6.10
C TYR A 116 -9.97 8.22 6.96
N MET A 117 -10.95 8.33 7.86
CA MET A 117 -11.09 9.44 8.80
C MET A 117 -10.35 9.17 10.13
N ALA A 118 -10.28 7.90 10.52
CA ALA A 118 -9.84 7.49 11.86
C ALA A 118 -8.36 7.70 12.13
N TRP A 119 -7.49 7.63 11.11
CA TRP A 119 -6.04 7.64 11.33
C TRP A 119 -5.48 8.95 11.87
N ARG A 120 -6.26 10.04 11.84
CA ARG A 120 -5.92 11.33 12.46
C ARG A 120 -6.43 11.48 13.89
N ASP A 121 -7.27 10.56 14.36
CA ASP A 121 -7.75 10.53 15.75
C ASP A 121 -6.61 10.08 16.66
N SER A 122 -6.27 10.90 17.66
CA SER A 122 -5.20 10.60 18.59
C SER A 122 -5.41 9.29 19.34
N LYS A 123 -6.65 8.92 19.65
CA LYS A 123 -6.97 7.64 20.31
C LYS A 123 -6.69 6.46 19.39
N PHE A 124 -6.93 6.63 18.09
CA PHE A 124 -6.65 5.58 17.11
C PHE A 124 -5.15 5.44 16.86
N ILE A 125 -4.43 6.57 16.81
CA ILE A 125 -2.97 6.59 16.72
C ILE A 125 -2.34 5.91 17.94
N GLU A 126 -2.78 6.28 19.14
CA GLU A 126 -2.28 5.70 20.40
C GLU A 126 -2.57 4.20 20.51
N TYR A 127 -3.72 3.73 20.04
CA TYR A 127 -4.02 2.30 20.00
C TYR A 127 -3.13 1.51 19.02
N PHE A 128 -2.64 2.17 17.96
CA PHE A 128 -1.86 1.53 16.92
C PHE A 128 -0.35 1.56 17.19
N GLN A 129 0.14 2.52 17.97
CA GLN A 129 1.54 2.66 18.37
C GLN A 129 1.91 1.70 19.51
#